data_AF-Q5AVN8-F1
#
_entry.id   AF-Q5AVN8-F1
#
_cell.length_a   1.000
_cell.length_b   1.000
_cell.length_c   1.000
_cell.angle_alpha   90.00
_cell.angle_beta   90.00
_cell.angle_gamma   90.00
#
_symmetry.space_group_name_H-M   'P 1'
#
loop_
_entity.id
_entity.type
_entity.pdbx_description
1 polymer ?
#
loop_
_entity_poly.entity_id
_entity_poly.type
_entity_poly.pdbx_seq_one_letter_code
_entity_poly.pdbx_strand_id
1 'polypeptide(L)'
;MLFAHSLRYIRRRTPWAHRDVATAALGRFESDTQVDFSKFSSKIGTLRRRLKRPLTYAEKVLYNHLDDEFDGNIVRGQTQLRSKPVRIACQDATAQMALIQDCPKDIGCATSRRVVALGIAERHINELAGIISVKGSTGSIIEYFGLGAQTISATGMATVCNMGAESGATTSIFPYTASMAEYLRANRRPDMAAAVETIAYELRSDEGAEYDQIIDIDLSSLEPHIDGPFTPDLSTPISKFGSAVIDNEWPSTLTAGLIGSCTNSSFHDLSRALLLSPGSLQTRNTLEEAGIMQVFEKAGAIMLPNACGPCCGSWDRTDIQKVSLT
;
A
#
# COMPACT_ATOMS: atom_id res chain seq x y z
N MET A 1 49.83 23.42 -52.75
CA MET A 1 48.74 24.27 -52.19
C MET A 1 47.43 23.57 -52.49
N LEU A 2 46.84 22.88 -51.50
CA LEU A 2 45.62 23.32 -50.74
C LEU A 2 44.35 22.95 -51.56
N PHE A 3 43.42 22.08 -51.13
CA PHE A 3 42.88 21.84 -49.79
C PHE A 3 42.38 20.38 -49.63
N ALA A 4 42.65 19.81 -48.46
CA ALA A 4 41.93 18.65 -47.93
C ALA A 4 40.61 19.11 -47.29
N HIS A 5 39.53 18.36 -47.50
CA HIS A 5 38.34 18.43 -46.65
C HIS A 5 38.04 17.05 -46.07
N SER A 6 38.29 16.95 -44.77
CA SER A 6 38.08 15.79 -43.94
C SER A 6 36.59 15.68 -43.58
N LEU A 7 35.91 14.69 -44.15
CA LEU A 7 34.63 14.23 -43.63
C LEU A 7 34.89 13.44 -42.34
N ARG A 8 34.86 14.13 -41.20
CA ARG A 8 34.79 13.52 -39.88
C ARG A 8 33.51 12.70 -39.80
N TYR A 9 33.66 11.39 -39.77
CA TYR A 9 32.62 10.44 -39.41
C TYR A 9 32.23 10.70 -37.95
N ILE A 10 31.22 11.54 -37.73
CA ILE A 10 30.60 11.70 -36.40
C ILE A 10 29.88 10.38 -36.13
N ARG A 11 30.53 9.52 -35.34
CA ARG A 11 29.88 8.41 -34.63
C ARG A 11 28.74 9.03 -33.81
N ARG A 12 27.52 9.01 -34.34
CA ARG A 12 26.32 9.23 -33.53
C ARG A 12 26.34 8.15 -32.46
N ARG A 13 26.64 8.53 -31.21
CA ARG A 13 26.32 7.70 -30.05
C ARG A 13 24.82 7.50 -30.08
N THR A 14 24.38 6.28 -30.40
CA THR A 14 23.05 5.81 -30.07
C THR A 14 22.87 5.92 -28.55
N PRO A 15 21.94 6.73 -28.02
CA PRO A 15 21.72 6.84 -26.58
C PRO A 15 20.79 5.75 -26.05
N TRP A 16 20.80 4.57 -26.69
CA TRP A 16 20.11 3.38 -26.22
C TRP A 16 21.13 2.25 -26.18
N ALA A 17 22.06 2.35 -25.23
CA ALA A 17 22.60 1.13 -24.66
C ALA A 17 21.40 0.44 -24.00
N HIS A 18 21.15 -0.82 -24.37
CA HIS A 18 20.28 -1.70 -23.61
C HIS A 18 20.83 -1.72 -22.18
N ARG A 19 20.32 -0.83 -21.32
CA ARG A 19 20.44 -1.00 -19.87
C ARG A 19 19.70 -2.29 -19.58
N ASP A 20 20.33 -3.19 -18.84
CA ASP A 20 19.70 -4.39 -18.32
C ASP A 20 18.35 -3.99 -17.72
N VAL A 21 17.28 -4.35 -18.43
CA VAL A 21 15.92 -3.84 -18.18
C VAL A 21 15.46 -4.21 -16.77
N ALA A 22 16.10 -5.20 -16.13
CA ALA A 22 15.84 -5.63 -14.76
C ALA A 22 16.41 -4.73 -13.65
N THR A 23 16.96 -3.55 -13.97
CA THR A 23 17.51 -2.62 -12.97
C THR A 23 16.86 -1.25 -13.05
N ALA A 24 16.57 -0.65 -11.89
CA ALA A 24 16.04 0.71 -11.81
C ALA A 24 16.50 1.41 -10.53
N ALA A 25 16.61 2.74 -10.56
CA ALA A 25 16.90 3.51 -9.35
C ALA A 25 15.79 3.28 -8.32
N LEU A 26 16.12 3.19 -7.03
CA LEU A 26 15.16 2.97 -5.95
C LEU A 26 14.18 4.15 -5.83
N GLY A 27 14.72 5.37 -5.87
CA GLY A 27 13.97 6.61 -5.71
C GLY A 27 14.47 7.70 -6.65
N ARG A 28 13.66 8.76 -6.81
CA ARG A 28 14.10 9.98 -7.52
C ARG A 28 15.16 10.75 -6.73
N PHE A 29 15.16 10.58 -5.41
CA PHE A 29 16.06 11.28 -4.49
C PHE A 29 17.32 10.45 -4.17
N GLU A 30 17.32 9.16 -4.52
CA GLU A 30 18.42 8.23 -4.33
C GLU A 30 18.79 7.55 -5.66
N SER A 31 19.08 8.35 -6.69
CA SER A 31 19.37 7.85 -8.04
C SER A 31 20.56 6.89 -8.11
N ASP A 32 21.50 7.00 -7.17
CA ASP A 32 22.70 6.17 -7.10
C ASP A 32 22.41 4.80 -6.48
N THR A 33 21.29 4.64 -5.78
CA THR A 33 20.84 3.36 -5.23
C THR A 33 20.00 2.63 -6.26
N GLN A 34 20.57 1.57 -6.84
CA GLN A 34 19.89 0.75 -7.84
C GLN A 34 19.25 -0.49 -7.19
N VAL A 35 18.05 -0.82 -7.66
CA VAL A 35 17.36 -2.08 -7.35
C VAL A 35 17.58 -3.03 -8.52
N ASP A 36 18.04 -4.24 -8.22
CA ASP A 36 18.33 -5.28 -9.20
C ASP A 36 17.33 -6.44 -9.06
N PHE A 37 16.37 -6.48 -9.97
CA PHE A 37 15.31 -7.49 -9.99
C PHE A 37 15.78 -8.85 -10.54
N SER A 38 16.95 -8.92 -11.19
CA SER A 38 17.54 -10.20 -11.61
C SER A 38 18.01 -11.01 -10.39
N LYS A 39 18.55 -10.33 -9.37
CA LYS A 39 18.90 -10.93 -8.08
C LYS A 39 17.66 -11.45 -7.33
N PHE A 40 16.56 -10.71 -7.40
CA PHE A 40 15.28 -11.14 -6.82
C PHE A 40 14.83 -12.48 -7.40
N SER A 41 14.77 -12.59 -8.72
CA SER A 41 14.34 -13.82 -9.41
C SER A 41 15.27 -15.01 -9.15
N SER A 42 16.59 -14.77 -9.15
CA SER A 42 17.57 -15.84 -8.90
C SER A 42 17.53 -16.36 -7.46
N LYS A 43 17.36 -15.49 -6.46
CA LYS A 43 17.23 -15.88 -5.05
C LYS A 43 15.93 -16.64 -4.80
N ILE A 44 14.80 -16.24 -5.39
CA ILE A 44 13.56 -17.03 -5.35
C ILE A 44 13.76 -18.43 -5.93
N GLY A 45 14.44 -18.55 -7.07
CA GLY A 45 14.76 -19.86 -7.66
C GLY A 45 15.52 -20.77 -6.69
N THR A 46 16.46 -20.21 -5.92
CA THR A 46 17.18 -20.95 -4.87
C THR A 46 16.29 -21.31 -3.69
N LEU A 47 15.42 -20.39 -3.24
CA LEU A 47 14.48 -20.62 -2.16
C LEU A 47 13.48 -21.74 -2.48
N ARG A 48 12.93 -21.78 -3.70
CA ARG A 48 12.05 -22.87 -4.16
C ARG A 48 12.74 -24.23 -4.10
N ARG A 49 14.00 -24.32 -4.57
CA ARG A 49 14.79 -25.57 -4.51
C ARG A 49 15.05 -26.02 -3.07
N ARG A 50 15.30 -25.08 -2.17
CA ARG A 50 15.58 -25.35 -0.75
C ARG A 50 14.33 -25.79 0.00
N LEU A 51 13.23 -25.06 -0.14
CA LEU A 51 11.99 -25.29 0.60
C LEU A 51 11.12 -26.40 0.00
N LYS A 52 11.34 -26.75 -1.29
CA LYS A 52 10.65 -27.84 -2.00
C LYS A 52 9.12 -27.77 -1.94
N ARG A 53 8.57 -26.56 -1.86
CA ARG A 53 7.14 -26.28 -1.90
C ARG A 53 6.86 -24.97 -2.64
N PRO A 54 5.64 -24.78 -3.17
CA PRO A 54 5.18 -23.49 -3.67
C PRO A 54 5.24 -22.41 -2.57
N LEU A 55 5.54 -21.17 -2.97
CA LEU A 55 5.62 -20.02 -2.08
C LEU A 55 4.49 -19.03 -2.35
N THR A 56 3.89 -18.52 -1.27
CA THR A 56 2.99 -17.35 -1.34
C THR A 56 3.77 -16.11 -1.80
N TYR A 57 3.08 -15.07 -2.28
CA TYR A 57 3.77 -13.85 -2.70
C TYR A 57 4.46 -13.15 -1.52
N ALA A 58 3.80 -13.10 -0.37
CA ALA A 58 4.35 -12.58 0.88
C ALA A 58 5.64 -13.32 1.27
N GLU A 59 5.68 -14.66 1.15
CA GLU A 59 6.88 -15.45 1.41
C GLU A 59 8.00 -15.12 0.42
N LYS A 60 7.71 -14.98 -0.87
CA LYS A 60 8.71 -14.60 -1.87
C LYS A 60 9.36 -13.26 -1.52
N VAL A 61 8.55 -12.26 -1.20
CA VAL A 61 9.05 -10.93 -0.82
C VAL A 61 9.86 -11.01 0.47
N LEU A 62 9.33 -11.63 1.53
CA LEU A 62 9.99 -11.69 2.84
C LEU A 62 11.28 -12.50 2.79
N TYR A 63 11.24 -13.70 2.19
CA TYR A 63 12.38 -14.61 2.14
C TYR A 63 13.50 -14.12 1.22
N ASN A 64 13.15 -13.37 0.17
CA ASN A 64 14.15 -12.73 -0.67
C ASN A 64 15.01 -11.71 0.10
N HIS A 65 14.43 -11.08 1.12
CA HIS A 65 15.12 -10.07 1.94
C HIS A 65 15.76 -10.66 3.20
N LEU A 66 15.81 -11.98 3.36
CA LEU A 66 16.55 -12.58 4.46
C LEU A 66 18.05 -12.36 4.31
N ASP A 67 18.73 -12.24 5.46
CA ASP A 67 20.18 -12.28 5.53
C ASP A 67 20.70 -13.59 4.90
N ASP A 68 21.85 -13.50 4.22
CA ASP A 68 22.42 -14.62 3.47
C ASP A 68 22.95 -15.72 4.41
N GLU A 69 23.14 -15.40 5.69
CA GLU A 69 23.52 -16.34 6.76
C GLU A 69 22.34 -17.16 7.30
N PHE A 70 21.11 -16.95 6.82
CA PHE A 70 19.94 -17.66 7.33
C PHE A 70 19.88 -19.12 6.83
N ASP A 71 20.36 -20.07 7.65
CA ASP A 71 20.44 -21.52 7.33
C ASP A 71 19.29 -22.38 7.93
N GLY A 72 18.47 -21.79 8.80
CA GLY A 72 17.45 -22.52 9.57
C GLY A 72 16.21 -22.95 8.78
N ASN A 73 15.46 -23.89 9.35
CA ASN A 73 14.10 -24.23 8.89
C ASN A 73 13.13 -23.09 9.25
N ILE A 74 12.33 -22.66 8.28
CA ILE A 74 11.32 -21.60 8.48
C ILE A 74 9.99 -22.23 8.82
N VAL A 75 9.49 -21.96 10.04
CA VAL A 75 8.16 -22.33 10.49
C VAL A 75 7.35 -21.05 10.69
N ARG A 76 6.20 -20.94 10.00
CA ARG A 76 5.29 -19.79 10.12
C ARG A 76 4.82 -19.61 11.57
N GLY A 77 4.80 -18.38 12.04
CA GLY A 77 4.40 -18.00 13.39
C GLY A 77 5.42 -18.32 14.50
N GLN A 78 6.55 -18.98 14.19
CA GLN A 78 7.50 -19.45 15.21
C GLN A 78 8.92 -18.93 14.98
N THR A 79 9.46 -19.09 13.77
CA THR A 79 10.86 -18.74 13.49
C THR A 79 11.06 -17.24 13.45
N GLN A 80 12.05 -16.70 14.15
CA GLN A 80 12.48 -15.31 13.95
C GLN A 80 13.35 -15.18 12.69
N LEU A 81 12.99 -14.24 11.83
CA LEU A 81 13.64 -13.95 10.56
C LEU A 81 14.46 -12.68 10.69
N ARG A 82 15.73 -12.76 10.31
CA ARG A 82 16.59 -11.58 10.13
C ARG A 82 16.52 -11.14 8.69
N SER A 83 15.83 -10.03 8.46
CA SER A 83 15.61 -9.39 7.16
C SER A 83 16.51 -8.17 6.98
N LYS A 84 16.77 -7.80 5.72
CA LYS A 84 17.50 -6.59 5.34
C LYS A 84 16.54 -5.67 4.58
N PRO A 85 15.86 -4.74 5.28
CA PRO A 85 15.01 -3.75 4.62
C PRO A 85 15.81 -2.91 3.63
N VAL A 86 15.22 -2.62 2.47
CA VAL A 86 15.87 -1.81 1.42
C VAL A 86 15.82 -0.32 1.75
N ARG A 87 14.80 0.12 2.51
CA ARG A 87 14.68 1.51 2.99
C ARG A 87 13.95 1.57 4.32
N ILE A 88 14.16 2.68 5.03
CA ILE A 88 13.40 3.06 6.22
C ILE A 88 12.66 4.36 5.90
N ALA A 89 11.40 4.45 6.32
CA ALA A 89 10.59 5.66 6.24
C ALA A 89 10.00 5.94 7.63
N CYS A 90 10.12 7.18 8.09
CA CYS A 90 9.61 7.61 9.38
C CYS A 90 8.67 8.81 9.17
N GLN A 91 7.65 8.91 10.02
CA GLN A 91 6.80 10.09 10.15
C GLN A 91 7.28 10.91 11.36
N ASP A 92 6.97 12.20 11.40
CA ASP A 92 7.53 13.17 12.36
C ASP A 92 7.29 12.81 13.83
N ALA A 93 6.10 12.36 14.20
CA ALA A 93 5.75 11.94 15.55
C ALA A 93 6.53 10.71 16.06
N THR A 94 6.97 9.79 15.20
CA THR A 94 7.83 8.65 15.62
C THR A 94 9.30 8.82 15.28
N ALA A 95 9.63 9.66 14.29
CA ALA A 95 11.00 9.91 13.85
C ALA A 95 11.85 10.50 14.97
N GLN A 96 11.27 11.36 15.81
CA GLN A 96 11.98 11.98 16.94
C GLN A 96 12.59 10.91 17.85
N MET A 97 11.78 9.94 18.29
CA MET A 97 12.27 8.85 19.14
C MET A 97 13.21 7.90 18.41
N ALA A 98 12.95 7.62 17.13
CA ALA A 98 13.82 6.77 16.32
C ALA A 98 15.20 7.37 16.02
N LEU A 99 15.33 8.71 16.05
CA LEU A 99 16.60 9.42 15.91
C LEU A 99 17.36 9.51 17.24
N ILE A 100 16.64 9.66 18.36
CA ILE A 100 17.23 9.76 19.71
C ILE A 100 17.72 8.38 20.19
N GLN A 101 16.93 7.34 19.95
CA GLN A 101 17.36 5.97 20.16
C GLN A 101 18.27 5.64 18.98
N ASP A 102 19.60 5.62 19.16
CA ASP A 102 20.57 5.22 18.13
C ASP A 102 20.01 4.04 17.35
N CYS A 103 19.55 4.30 16.12
CA CYS A 103 18.80 3.33 15.35
C CYS A 103 19.73 2.13 15.12
N PRO A 104 19.49 0.96 15.74
CA PRO A 104 20.45 -0.13 15.68
C PRO A 104 20.72 -0.47 14.21
N LYS A 105 21.98 -0.73 13.84
CA LYS A 105 22.31 -1.13 12.45
C LYS A 105 21.63 -2.45 12.03
N ASP A 106 20.95 -3.13 12.96
CA ASP A 106 20.27 -4.42 12.82
C ASP A 106 18.74 -4.34 13.02
N ILE A 107 18.03 -3.48 12.29
CA ILE A 107 16.54 -3.32 12.36
C ILE A 107 15.76 -4.53 11.78
N GLY A 108 16.46 -5.62 11.46
CA GLY A 108 15.95 -6.70 10.63
C GLY A 108 15.12 -7.79 11.29
N CYS A 109 14.87 -7.80 12.60
CA CYS A 109 14.24 -8.97 13.24
C CYS A 109 12.70 -8.94 13.11
N ALA A 110 12.13 -9.85 12.32
CA ALA A 110 10.69 -10.08 12.22
C ALA A 110 10.37 -11.55 12.44
N THR A 111 9.39 -11.91 13.25
CA THR A 111 8.93 -13.31 13.31
C THR A 111 8.29 -13.71 11.98
N SER A 112 8.62 -14.88 11.46
CA SER A 112 7.89 -15.57 10.39
C SER A 112 6.41 -15.52 10.72
N ARG A 113 5.60 -14.97 9.82
CA ARG A 113 4.17 -14.73 10.04
C ARG A 113 3.34 -15.81 9.35
N ARG A 114 2.12 -16.02 9.85
CA ARG A 114 1.11 -16.78 9.08
C ARG A 114 0.72 -15.98 7.85
N VAL A 115 0.25 -16.65 6.80
CA VAL A 115 -0.23 -15.96 5.59
C VAL A 115 -1.70 -16.26 5.45
N VAL A 116 -2.52 -15.21 5.58
CA VAL A 116 -3.96 -15.27 5.35
C VAL A 116 -4.19 -14.84 3.92
N ALA A 117 -4.83 -15.70 3.14
CA ALA A 117 -5.24 -15.44 1.79
C ALA A 117 -6.62 -14.79 1.79
N LEU A 118 -6.77 -13.71 1.03
CA LEU A 118 -8.08 -13.20 0.66
C LEU A 118 -8.30 -13.26 -0.86
N GLY A 119 -9.25 -14.08 -1.28
CA GLY A 119 -9.72 -14.12 -2.67
C GLY A 119 -10.63 -12.93 -2.94
N ILE A 120 -10.22 -12.04 -3.83
CA ILE A 120 -10.96 -10.85 -4.26
C ILE A 120 -11.47 -11.07 -5.70
N ALA A 121 -12.79 -11.02 -5.88
CA ALA A 121 -13.44 -11.25 -7.18
C ALA A 121 -13.75 -9.99 -8.02
N GLU A 122 -14.09 -8.80 -7.46
CA GLU A 122 -14.11 -7.47 -8.15
C GLU A 122 -14.68 -6.25 -7.32
N ARG A 123 -13.89 -5.22 -6.98
CA ARG A 123 -14.21 -3.94 -6.24
C ARG A 123 -15.07 -3.91 -4.94
N HIS A 124 -14.59 -3.06 -4.00
CA HIS A 124 -15.15 -2.61 -2.70
C HIS A 124 -14.61 -3.37 -1.46
N ILE A 125 -14.21 -2.63 -0.42
CA ILE A 125 -13.15 -3.06 0.54
C ILE A 125 -13.52 -2.93 2.03
N ASN A 126 -14.58 -2.20 2.37
CA ASN A 126 -14.90 -1.96 3.78
C ASN A 126 -15.39 -3.21 4.52
N GLU A 127 -15.86 -4.26 3.82
CA GLU A 127 -16.35 -5.49 4.46
C GLU A 127 -15.23 -6.31 5.12
N LEU A 128 -13.96 -6.06 4.78
CA LEU A 128 -12.84 -6.88 5.26
C LEU A 128 -12.69 -6.84 6.78
N ALA A 129 -12.81 -5.66 7.39
CA ALA A 129 -12.67 -5.50 8.82
C ALA A 129 -13.81 -6.19 9.57
N GLY A 130 -15.03 -6.19 9.01
CA GLY A 130 -16.17 -6.92 9.57
C GLY A 130 -16.03 -8.44 9.51
N ILE A 131 -15.50 -8.98 8.40
CA ILE A 131 -15.29 -10.43 8.24
C ILE A 131 -14.15 -10.95 9.13
N ILE A 132 -13.05 -10.21 9.20
CA ILE A 132 -11.82 -10.65 9.89
C ILE A 132 -11.84 -10.26 11.38
N SER A 133 -12.56 -9.21 11.78
CA SER A 133 -12.49 -8.54 13.08
C SER A 133 -11.11 -7.94 13.40
N VAL A 134 -11.06 -7.03 14.39
CA VAL A 134 -9.85 -6.29 14.81
C VAL A 134 -8.66 -7.14 15.24
N LYS A 135 -8.85 -8.43 15.53
CA LYS A 135 -7.77 -9.34 15.95
C LYS A 135 -7.56 -10.53 15.02
N GLY A 136 -8.41 -10.74 14.01
CA GLY A 136 -8.40 -11.98 13.23
C GLY A 136 -7.13 -12.17 12.40
N SER A 137 -6.37 -11.10 12.11
CA SER A 137 -5.13 -11.19 11.34
C SER A 137 -3.86 -10.96 12.16
N THR A 138 -3.96 -10.96 13.50
CA THR A 138 -2.79 -10.76 14.38
C THR A 138 -1.68 -11.76 14.08
N GLY A 139 -0.48 -11.26 13.78
CA GLY A 139 0.68 -12.11 13.48
C GLY A 139 0.63 -12.77 12.09
N SER A 140 -0.22 -12.27 11.20
CA SER A 140 -0.37 -12.74 9.82
C SER A 140 -0.10 -11.65 8.80
N ILE A 141 0.21 -12.02 7.56
CA ILE A 141 0.20 -11.14 6.38
C ILE A 141 -1.06 -11.45 5.59
N ILE A 142 -1.83 -10.41 5.21
CA ILE A 142 -2.98 -10.57 4.33
C ILE A 142 -2.50 -10.49 2.88
N GLU A 143 -2.65 -11.56 2.13
CA GLU A 143 -2.32 -11.62 0.70
C GLU A 143 -3.61 -11.66 -0.11
N TYR A 144 -3.82 -10.65 -0.94
CA TYR A 144 -4.98 -10.54 -1.81
C TYR A 144 -4.70 -11.23 -3.15
N PHE A 145 -5.60 -12.05 -3.67
CA PHE A 145 -5.43 -12.72 -4.97
C PHE A 145 -6.79 -12.94 -5.66
N GLY A 146 -6.79 -13.48 -6.88
CA GLY A 146 -8.01 -13.68 -7.68
C GLY A 146 -8.16 -12.66 -8.81
N LEU A 147 -9.20 -12.82 -9.62
CA LEU A 147 -9.43 -11.98 -10.81
C LEU A 147 -9.75 -10.52 -10.42
N GLY A 148 -10.48 -10.32 -9.33
CA GLY A 148 -10.82 -8.98 -8.84
C GLY A 148 -9.63 -8.19 -8.34
N ALA A 149 -8.59 -8.86 -7.84
CA ALA A 149 -7.35 -8.19 -7.50
C ALA A 149 -6.72 -7.47 -8.71
N GLN A 150 -6.96 -7.96 -9.94
CA GLN A 150 -6.44 -7.37 -11.18
C GLN A 150 -7.24 -6.15 -11.66
N THR A 151 -8.46 -5.95 -11.16
CA THR A 151 -9.36 -4.87 -11.62
C THR A 151 -9.31 -3.62 -10.76
N ILE A 152 -8.56 -3.66 -9.67
CA ILE A 152 -8.39 -2.55 -8.73
C ILE A 152 -7.20 -1.69 -9.18
N SER A 153 -7.36 -0.36 -9.07
CA SER A 153 -6.27 0.58 -9.34
C SER A 153 -5.15 0.46 -8.31
N ALA A 154 -3.94 0.90 -8.66
CA ALA A 154 -2.81 0.89 -7.72
C ALA A 154 -3.09 1.65 -6.41
N THR A 155 -3.78 2.79 -6.51
CA THR A 155 -4.18 3.58 -5.34
C THR A 155 -5.29 2.90 -4.54
N GLY A 156 -6.24 2.23 -5.21
CA GLY A 156 -7.27 1.44 -4.55
C GLY A 156 -6.67 0.27 -3.77
N MET A 157 -5.71 -0.46 -4.36
CA MET A 157 -4.95 -1.51 -3.67
C MET A 157 -4.21 -0.98 -2.45
N ALA A 158 -3.62 0.21 -2.54
CA ALA A 158 -2.97 0.86 -1.41
C ALA A 158 -3.96 1.18 -0.28
N THR A 159 -5.18 1.63 -0.60
CA THR A 159 -6.28 1.83 0.37
C THR A 159 -6.63 0.53 1.09
N VAL A 160 -6.79 -0.57 0.35
CA VAL A 160 -7.07 -1.89 0.95
C VAL A 160 -5.97 -2.32 1.89
N CYS A 161 -4.71 -2.22 1.44
CA CYS A 161 -3.59 -2.63 2.26
C CYS A 161 -3.45 -1.76 3.51
N ASN A 162 -3.76 -0.46 3.41
CA ASN A 162 -3.78 0.46 4.52
C ASN A 162 -4.80 0.03 5.59
N MET A 163 -6.03 -0.28 5.18
CA MET A 163 -7.10 -0.73 6.08
C MET A 163 -6.88 -2.14 6.67
N GLY A 164 -5.88 -2.88 6.19
CA GLY A 164 -5.49 -4.15 6.80
C GLY A 164 -4.92 -3.99 8.21
N ALA A 165 -4.39 -2.81 8.55
CA ALA A 165 -3.82 -2.53 9.87
C ALA A 165 -4.87 -2.66 10.99
N GLU A 166 -6.11 -2.30 10.71
CA GLU A 166 -7.26 -2.31 11.61
C GLU A 166 -7.64 -3.74 12.05
N SER A 167 -7.24 -4.76 11.29
CA SER A 167 -7.45 -6.19 11.60
C SER A 167 -6.30 -6.83 12.41
N GLY A 168 -5.26 -6.04 12.75
CA GLY A 168 -4.05 -6.50 13.42
C GLY A 168 -3.05 -7.20 12.50
N ALA A 169 -3.23 -7.13 11.18
CA ALA A 169 -2.29 -7.70 10.21
C ALA A 169 -0.90 -7.08 10.35
N THR A 170 0.14 -7.88 10.15
CA THR A 170 1.53 -7.38 10.11
C THR A 170 1.74 -6.45 8.92
N THR A 171 1.18 -6.83 7.77
CA THR A 171 1.06 -6.01 6.57
C THR A 171 0.06 -6.69 5.63
N SER A 172 -0.26 -6.03 4.52
CA SER A 172 -1.08 -6.60 3.47
C SER A 172 -0.46 -6.36 2.10
N ILE A 173 -0.67 -7.28 1.15
CA ILE A 173 0.00 -7.24 -0.15
C ILE A 173 -0.91 -7.73 -1.28
N PHE A 174 -0.90 -7.01 -2.39
CA PHE A 174 -1.46 -7.45 -3.68
C PHE A 174 -0.35 -7.95 -4.59
N PRO A 175 -0.58 -8.98 -5.41
CA PRO A 175 0.33 -9.36 -6.49
C PRO A 175 0.45 -8.21 -7.48
N TYR A 176 1.54 -8.22 -8.24
CA TYR A 176 1.72 -7.26 -9.31
C TYR A 176 0.56 -7.28 -10.31
N THR A 177 0.10 -6.09 -10.69
CA THR A 177 -0.90 -5.89 -11.73
C THR A 177 -0.45 -4.77 -12.68
N ALA A 178 -1.03 -4.72 -13.89
CA ALA A 178 -0.73 -3.68 -14.87
C ALA A 178 -0.99 -2.26 -14.34
N SER A 179 -2.00 -2.09 -13.47
CA SER A 179 -2.34 -0.80 -12.87
C SER A 179 -1.20 -0.24 -11.99
N MET A 180 -0.37 -1.11 -11.40
CA MET A 180 0.84 -0.68 -10.66
C MET A 180 1.89 -0.09 -11.59
N ALA A 181 2.10 -0.67 -12.77
CA ALA A 181 3.05 -0.14 -13.75
C ALA A 181 2.55 1.15 -14.41
N GLU A 182 1.25 1.25 -14.67
CA GLU A 182 0.61 2.51 -15.10
C GLU A 182 0.80 3.62 -14.05
N TYR A 183 0.58 3.30 -12.77
CA TYR A 183 0.82 4.24 -11.67
C TYR A 183 2.28 4.69 -11.59
N LEU A 184 3.24 3.77 -11.74
CA LEU A 184 4.66 4.12 -11.80
C LEU A 184 4.97 5.06 -12.96
N ARG A 185 4.44 4.79 -14.16
CA ARG A 185 4.60 5.67 -15.33
C ARG A 185 4.01 7.06 -15.08
N ALA A 186 2.79 7.13 -14.56
CA ALA A 186 2.13 8.39 -14.21
C ALA A 186 2.93 9.19 -13.17
N ASN A 187 3.64 8.51 -12.27
CA ASN A 187 4.49 9.12 -11.24
C ASN A 187 5.96 9.31 -11.67
N ARG A 188 6.21 9.38 -12.99
CA ARG A 188 7.52 9.66 -13.60
C ARG A 188 8.58 8.61 -13.22
N ARG A 189 8.19 7.33 -13.19
CA ARG A 189 9.06 6.17 -12.95
C ARG A 189 8.90 5.09 -14.04
N PRO A 190 9.04 5.43 -15.34
CA PRO A 190 8.86 4.46 -16.42
C PRO A 190 9.96 3.38 -16.46
N ASP A 191 11.15 3.69 -15.96
CA ASP A 191 12.28 2.77 -15.80
C ASP A 191 11.96 1.67 -14.77
N MET A 192 11.43 2.06 -13.60
CA MET A 192 10.96 1.11 -12.58
C MET A 192 9.80 0.26 -13.10
N ALA A 193 8.85 0.86 -13.83
CA ALA A 193 7.75 0.12 -14.44
C ALA A 193 8.28 -0.98 -15.40
N ALA A 194 9.21 -0.62 -16.30
CA ALA A 194 9.82 -1.58 -17.21
C ALA A 194 10.57 -2.69 -16.46
N ALA A 195 11.30 -2.35 -15.38
CA ALA A 195 12.07 -3.31 -14.61
C ALA A 195 11.19 -4.32 -13.86
N VAL A 196 10.14 -3.85 -13.21
CA VAL A 196 9.14 -4.69 -12.53
C VAL A 196 8.44 -5.61 -13.53
N GLU A 197 8.08 -5.10 -14.73
CA GLU A 197 7.46 -5.90 -15.79
C GLU A 197 8.32 -7.10 -16.22
N THR A 198 9.65 -6.97 -16.20
CA THR A 198 10.55 -8.09 -16.55
C THR A 198 10.45 -9.29 -15.61
N ILE A 199 10.01 -9.07 -14.37
CA ILE A 199 9.88 -10.09 -13.34
C ILE A 199 8.44 -10.30 -12.88
N ALA A 200 7.45 -9.81 -13.64
CA ALA A 200 6.03 -9.86 -13.26
C ALA A 200 5.56 -11.28 -12.87
N TYR A 201 6.11 -12.32 -13.51
CA TYR A 201 5.83 -13.72 -13.18
C TYR A 201 6.18 -14.08 -11.73
N GLU A 202 7.25 -13.50 -11.19
CA GLU A 202 7.74 -13.74 -9.83
C GLU A 202 7.02 -12.89 -8.77
N LEU A 203 6.33 -11.83 -9.20
CA LEU A 203 5.62 -10.88 -8.33
C LEU A 203 4.17 -11.29 -8.05
N ARG A 204 3.96 -12.58 -7.80
CA ARG A 204 2.68 -13.23 -7.47
C ARG A 204 2.95 -14.52 -6.70
N SER A 205 1.93 -15.15 -6.14
CA SER A 205 2.09 -16.48 -5.53
C SER A 205 2.42 -17.55 -6.57
N ASP A 206 3.07 -18.63 -6.12
CA ASP A 206 3.22 -19.84 -6.91
C ASP A 206 1.89 -20.59 -7.03
N GLU A 207 1.72 -21.33 -8.11
CA GLU A 207 0.60 -22.26 -8.25
C GLU A 207 0.66 -23.33 -7.13
N GLY A 208 -0.47 -23.54 -6.45
CA GLY A 208 -0.54 -24.44 -5.30
C GLY A 208 0.09 -23.90 -4.02
N ALA A 209 0.35 -22.59 -3.91
CA ALA A 209 0.77 -21.98 -2.65
C ALA A 209 -0.29 -22.20 -1.55
N GLU A 210 0.18 -22.69 -0.40
CA GLU A 210 -0.66 -22.97 0.76
C GLU A 210 -0.77 -21.74 1.67
N TYR A 211 -2.00 -21.46 2.08
CA TYR A 211 -2.35 -20.39 3.00
C TYR A 211 -2.88 -20.97 4.31
N ASP A 212 -2.60 -20.30 5.43
CA ASP A 212 -3.05 -20.76 6.76
C ASP A 212 -4.56 -20.60 6.92
N GLN A 213 -5.15 -19.63 6.22
CA GLN A 213 -6.58 -19.39 6.11
C GLN A 213 -6.88 -18.80 4.74
N ILE A 214 -7.99 -19.20 4.14
CA ILE A 214 -8.53 -18.62 2.91
C ILE A 214 -9.91 -18.06 3.21
N ILE A 215 -10.14 -16.81 2.82
CA ILE A 215 -11.44 -16.15 2.89
C ILE A 215 -11.80 -15.73 1.47
N ASP A 216 -12.92 -16.24 0.97
CA ASP A 216 -13.46 -15.90 -0.34
C ASP A 216 -14.48 -14.77 -0.19
N ILE A 217 -14.26 -13.67 -0.91
CA ILE A 217 -15.21 -12.55 -0.95
C ILE A 217 -15.78 -12.40 -2.36
N ASP A 218 -17.09 -12.61 -2.47
CA ASP A 218 -17.84 -12.27 -3.67
C ASP A 218 -18.21 -10.79 -3.67
N LEU A 219 -17.36 -10.02 -4.32
CA LEU A 219 -17.55 -8.58 -4.41
C LEU A 219 -18.77 -8.16 -5.26
N SER A 220 -19.36 -9.05 -6.07
CA SER A 220 -20.59 -8.74 -6.80
C SER A 220 -21.82 -8.61 -5.88
N SER A 221 -21.73 -9.20 -4.68
CA SER A 221 -22.75 -9.15 -3.66
C SER A 221 -22.57 -7.96 -2.69
N LEU A 222 -21.44 -7.25 -2.80
CA LEU A 222 -21.05 -6.22 -1.85
C LEU A 222 -21.82 -4.91 -2.10
N GLU A 223 -22.41 -4.37 -1.04
CA GLU A 223 -22.91 -2.99 -1.03
C GLU A 223 -21.99 -2.07 -0.20
N PRO A 224 -22.09 -0.74 -0.33
CA PRO A 224 -21.32 0.17 0.53
C PRO A 224 -21.61 -0.05 2.01
N HIS A 225 -20.57 0.03 2.85
CA HIS A 225 -20.66 -0.15 4.30
C HIS A 225 -20.16 1.08 5.06
N ILE A 226 -20.70 1.27 6.27
CA ILE A 226 -20.20 2.21 7.27
C ILE A 226 -19.76 1.40 8.48
N ASP A 227 -18.50 1.57 8.87
CA ASP A 227 -17.92 0.90 10.03
C ASP A 227 -17.90 1.85 11.24
N GLY A 228 -18.25 1.33 12.43
CA GLY A 228 -18.31 2.10 13.66
C GLY A 228 -19.61 1.91 14.45
N PRO A 229 -19.88 2.74 15.47
CA PRO A 229 -19.25 4.04 15.74
C PRO A 229 -17.95 4.01 16.56
N PHE A 230 -17.64 2.94 17.28
CA PHE A 230 -16.48 2.91 18.21
C PHE A 230 -15.42 1.86 17.86
N THR A 231 -15.72 0.92 16.96
CA THR A 231 -14.76 -0.07 16.50
C THR A 231 -14.81 -0.19 14.97
N PRO A 232 -13.66 -0.35 14.31
CA PRO A 232 -13.61 -0.44 12.84
C PRO A 232 -14.11 -1.79 12.30
N ASP A 233 -14.35 -2.79 13.15
CA ASP A 233 -14.92 -4.08 12.74
C ASP A 233 -16.45 -4.16 12.83
N LEU A 234 -17.11 -3.14 13.38
CA LEU A 234 -18.57 -3.07 13.37
C LEU A 234 -19.07 -2.56 12.02
N SER A 235 -19.11 -3.46 11.04
CA SER A 235 -19.49 -3.13 9.66
C SER A 235 -21.00 -3.22 9.45
N THR A 236 -21.62 -2.09 9.08
CA THR A 236 -23.06 -2.01 8.82
C THR A 236 -23.31 -1.68 7.35
N PRO A 237 -24.07 -2.51 6.61
CA PRO A 237 -24.44 -2.19 5.23
C PRO A 237 -25.23 -0.88 5.17
N ILE A 238 -24.96 -0.05 4.17
CA ILE A 238 -25.59 1.27 4.04
C ILE A 238 -27.12 1.18 4.01
N SER A 239 -27.66 0.12 3.40
CA SER A 239 -29.11 -0.17 3.36
C SER A 239 -29.74 -0.34 4.74
N LYS A 240 -28.97 -0.78 5.74
CA LYS A 240 -29.41 -1.04 7.12
C LYS A 240 -28.99 0.02 8.12
N PHE A 241 -28.07 0.91 7.75
CA PHE A 241 -27.47 1.87 8.67
C PHE A 241 -28.49 2.76 9.38
N GLY A 242 -29.52 3.24 8.67
CA GLY A 242 -30.58 4.07 9.27
C GLY A 242 -31.37 3.35 10.37
N SER A 243 -31.64 2.04 10.19
CA SER A 243 -32.30 1.24 11.24
C SER A 243 -31.34 0.98 12.40
N ALA A 244 -30.08 0.68 12.11
CA ALA A 244 -29.06 0.47 13.13
C ALA A 244 -28.85 1.71 14.03
N VAL A 245 -28.91 2.92 13.47
CA VAL A 245 -28.83 4.17 14.24
C VAL A 245 -29.98 4.29 15.23
N ILE A 246 -31.20 3.92 14.84
CA ILE A 246 -32.39 3.97 15.70
C ILE A 246 -32.32 2.89 16.78
N ASP A 247 -32.09 1.64 16.36
CA ASP A 247 -32.12 0.46 17.24
C ASP A 247 -31.03 0.50 18.32
N ASN A 248 -29.87 1.09 18.00
CA ASN A 248 -28.74 1.21 18.93
C ASN A 248 -28.61 2.60 19.58
N GLU A 249 -29.59 3.49 19.36
CA GLU A 249 -29.62 4.86 19.91
C GLU A 249 -28.33 5.66 19.61
N TRP A 250 -27.78 5.50 18.41
CA TRP A 250 -26.59 6.23 17.98
C TRP A 250 -26.92 7.70 17.65
N PRO A 251 -25.94 8.62 17.72
CA PRO A 251 -26.14 10.00 17.30
C PRO A 251 -26.62 10.08 15.84
N SER A 252 -27.84 10.60 15.65
CA SER A 252 -28.45 10.72 14.32
C SER A 252 -27.95 11.93 13.53
N THR A 253 -27.27 12.87 14.18
CA THR A 253 -26.80 14.11 13.57
C THR A 253 -25.33 13.99 13.18
N LEU A 254 -25.07 13.99 11.87
CA LEU A 254 -23.71 14.08 11.35
C LEU A 254 -23.21 15.53 11.48
N THR A 255 -22.26 15.77 12.38
CA THR A 255 -21.68 17.11 12.59
C THR A 255 -20.53 17.43 11.63
N ALA A 256 -19.82 16.40 11.15
CA ALA A 256 -18.67 16.55 10.27
C ALA A 256 -18.38 15.26 9.50
N GLY A 257 -17.86 15.38 8.28
CA GLY A 257 -17.35 14.27 7.47
C GLY A 257 -15.96 14.60 6.95
N LEU A 258 -15.03 13.66 7.07
CA LEU A 258 -13.61 13.83 6.71
C LEU A 258 -13.20 12.80 5.67
N ILE A 259 -12.48 13.25 4.64
CA ILE A 259 -11.59 12.36 3.89
C ILE A 259 -10.15 12.61 4.31
N GLY A 260 -9.57 11.60 4.97
CA GLY A 260 -8.23 11.63 5.53
C GLY A 260 -7.14 11.43 4.48
N SER A 261 -5.92 11.87 4.82
CA SER A 261 -4.76 11.82 3.93
C SER A 261 -4.21 10.40 3.69
N CYS A 262 -4.35 9.50 4.68
CA CYS A 262 -3.67 8.21 4.76
C CYS A 262 -4.41 7.04 4.10
N THR A 263 -5.73 6.98 4.22
CA THR A 263 -6.52 5.81 3.77
C THR A 263 -6.95 5.97 2.32
N ASN A 264 -7.53 7.11 1.95
CA ASN A 264 -7.91 7.36 0.56
C ASN A 264 -8.03 8.85 0.21
N SER A 265 -6.89 9.48 -0.10
CA SER A 265 -6.83 10.85 -0.63
C SER A 265 -6.52 10.89 -2.13
N SER A 266 -6.82 9.80 -2.84
CA SER A 266 -6.61 9.73 -4.28
C SER A 266 -7.55 10.73 -4.98
N PHE A 267 -7.10 11.28 -6.11
CA PHE A 267 -7.91 12.20 -6.93
C PHE A 267 -9.30 11.64 -7.25
N HIS A 268 -9.40 10.32 -7.45
CA HIS A 268 -10.64 9.64 -7.81
C HIS A 268 -11.70 9.68 -6.69
N ASP A 269 -11.25 9.64 -5.43
CA ASP A 269 -12.14 9.37 -4.29
C ASP A 269 -12.53 10.64 -3.52
N LEU A 270 -11.80 11.72 -3.74
CA LEU A 270 -12.02 13.03 -3.13
C LEU A 270 -13.28 13.75 -3.60
N SER A 271 -14.12 13.13 -4.45
CA SER A 271 -15.27 13.77 -5.09
C SER A 271 -16.51 14.04 -4.19
N ARG A 272 -16.47 13.77 -2.86
CA ARG A 272 -17.70 13.61 -2.04
C ARG A 272 -17.69 14.08 -0.55
N ALA A 273 -16.84 15.01 -0.09
CA ALA A 273 -16.75 15.33 1.37
C ALA A 273 -16.73 16.81 1.78
N LEU A 274 -16.97 17.06 3.08
CA LEU A 274 -17.07 18.38 3.73
C LEU A 274 -15.76 18.87 4.39
N LEU A 275 -14.87 17.98 4.83
CA LEU A 275 -13.48 18.30 5.20
C LEU A 275 -12.54 17.46 4.35
N LEU A 276 -11.62 18.11 3.64
CA LEU A 276 -10.81 17.45 2.62
C LEU A 276 -9.32 17.69 2.86
N SER A 277 -8.57 16.62 3.15
CA SER A 277 -7.11 16.67 3.31
C SER A 277 -6.43 15.90 2.16
N PRO A 278 -5.87 16.59 1.13
CA PRO A 278 -5.12 15.88 0.10
C PRO A 278 -3.83 15.30 0.71
N GLY A 279 -3.51 14.04 0.43
CA GLY A 279 -2.39 13.35 1.08
C GLY A 279 -1.00 13.82 0.64
N SER A 280 -0.91 14.62 -0.42
CA SER A 280 0.35 15.22 -0.86
C SER A 280 0.14 16.55 -1.56
N LEU A 281 1.19 17.37 -1.62
CA LEU A 281 1.20 18.59 -2.42
C LEU A 281 0.99 18.30 -3.91
N GLN A 282 1.56 17.20 -4.43
CA GLN A 282 1.35 16.78 -5.81
C GLN A 282 -0.14 16.53 -6.09
N THR A 283 -0.83 15.81 -5.20
CA THR A 283 -2.27 15.55 -5.32
C THR A 283 -3.07 16.86 -5.25
N ARG A 284 -2.74 17.75 -4.31
CA ARG A 284 -3.39 19.06 -4.18
C ARG A 284 -3.28 19.87 -5.46
N ASN A 285 -2.08 20.03 -5.99
CA ASN A 285 -1.84 20.78 -7.22
C ASN A 285 -2.59 20.15 -8.40
N THR A 286 -2.62 18.81 -8.48
CA THR A 286 -3.35 18.09 -9.53
C THR A 286 -4.87 18.36 -9.45
N LEU A 287 -5.44 18.38 -8.24
CA LEU A 287 -6.87 18.72 -8.03
C LEU A 287 -7.16 20.18 -8.37
N GLU A 288 -6.25 21.08 -8.04
CA GLU A 288 -6.36 22.51 -8.32
C GLU A 288 -6.29 22.80 -9.83
N GLU A 289 -5.32 22.21 -10.52
CA GLU A 289 -5.17 22.30 -11.99
C GLU A 289 -6.39 21.72 -12.72
N ALA A 290 -7.00 20.66 -12.18
CA ALA A 290 -8.21 20.06 -12.72
C ALA A 290 -9.51 20.83 -12.40
N GLY A 291 -9.44 21.92 -11.62
CA GLY A 291 -10.61 22.71 -11.24
C GLY A 291 -11.52 22.05 -10.18
N ILE A 292 -11.07 20.95 -9.57
CA ILE A 292 -11.89 20.15 -8.63
C ILE A 292 -11.97 20.81 -7.25
N MET A 293 -10.90 21.46 -6.82
CA MET A 293 -10.85 22.17 -5.54
C MET A 293 -11.96 23.21 -5.43
N GLN A 294 -12.18 23.98 -6.51
CA GLN A 294 -13.19 25.02 -6.57
C GLN A 294 -14.62 24.45 -6.54
N VAL A 295 -14.81 23.21 -7.02
CA VAL A 295 -16.10 22.51 -6.89
C VAL A 295 -16.38 22.18 -5.43
N PHE A 296 -15.38 21.69 -4.69
CA PHE A 296 -15.51 21.40 -3.26
C PHE A 296 -15.76 22.64 -2.41
N GLU A 297 -14.99 23.70 -2.66
CA GLU A 297 -15.15 24.97 -1.96
C GLU A 297 -16.56 25.56 -2.20
N LYS A 298 -17.07 25.49 -3.44
CA LYS A 298 -18.45 25.90 -3.75
C LYS A 298 -19.51 25.03 -3.09
N ALA A 299 -19.22 23.75 -2.88
CA ALA A 299 -20.08 22.83 -2.14
C ALA A 299 -19.99 23.02 -0.61
N GLY A 300 -19.19 23.97 -0.13
CA GLY A 300 -19.03 24.27 1.30
C GLY A 300 -17.99 23.41 2.00
N ALA A 301 -17.17 22.67 1.26
CA ALA A 301 -16.10 21.88 1.86
C ALA A 301 -14.94 22.77 2.31
N ILE A 302 -14.31 22.40 3.42
CA ILE A 302 -13.13 23.06 3.95
C ILE A 302 -11.89 22.26 3.55
N MET A 303 -11.00 22.92 2.82
CA MET A 303 -9.72 22.38 2.39
C MET A 303 -8.71 22.43 3.54
N LEU A 304 -8.34 21.26 4.05
CA LEU A 304 -7.34 21.12 5.10
C LEU A 304 -5.90 21.13 4.52
N PRO A 305 -4.89 21.42 5.37
CA PRO A 305 -3.50 21.23 5.00
C PRO A 305 -3.19 19.77 4.64
N ASN A 306 -2.12 19.55 3.87
CA ASN A 306 -1.61 18.22 3.51
C ASN A 306 -0.96 17.53 4.71
N ALA A 307 -1.77 17.09 5.67
CA ALA A 307 -1.33 16.49 6.93
C ALA A 307 -2.35 15.46 7.45
N CYS A 308 -1.98 14.70 8.48
CA CYS A 308 -2.90 13.77 9.15
C CYS A 308 -4.12 14.49 9.76
N GLY A 309 -3.87 15.63 10.43
CA GLY A 309 -4.92 16.51 10.95
C GLY A 309 -5.95 15.77 11.83
N PRO A 310 -7.26 15.88 11.54
CA PRO A 310 -8.29 15.22 12.34
C PRO A 310 -8.16 13.69 12.43
N CYS A 311 -7.49 13.02 11.48
CA CYS A 311 -7.32 11.56 11.49
C CYS A 311 -6.56 11.07 12.74
N CYS A 312 -5.60 11.84 13.24
CA CYS A 312 -4.84 11.52 14.46
C CYS A 312 -5.33 12.33 15.67
N GLY A 313 -6.55 12.89 15.60
CA GLY A 313 -7.12 13.74 16.65
C GLY A 313 -6.55 15.16 16.72
N SER A 314 -5.69 15.55 15.78
CA SER A 314 -5.16 16.93 15.70
C SER A 314 -6.18 17.87 15.05
N TRP A 315 -7.23 18.20 15.82
CA TRP A 315 -8.31 19.09 15.41
C TRP A 315 -8.92 19.81 16.61
N ASP A 316 -8.97 21.14 16.54
CA ASP A 316 -9.74 21.93 17.50
C ASP A 316 -11.22 21.96 17.11
N ARG A 317 -12.00 21.02 17.66
CA ARG A 317 -13.47 21.03 17.60
C ARG A 317 -14.01 22.10 18.55
N THR A 318 -14.59 23.17 18.00
CA THR A 318 -15.25 24.24 18.77
C THR A 318 -16.77 24.08 18.82
N ASP A 319 -17.32 23.19 18.00
CA ASP A 319 -18.74 22.91 17.79
C ASP A 319 -19.28 21.76 18.66
N ILE A 320 -18.42 21.06 19.41
CA ILE A 320 -18.81 20.08 20.44
C ILE A 320 -18.36 20.58 21.82
N GLN A 321 -19.25 20.40 22.80
CA GLN A 321 -18.92 20.64 24.20
C GLN A 321 -17.88 19.59 24.66
N LYS A 322 -16.65 20.04 24.93
CA LYS A 322 -15.57 19.18 25.43
C LYS A 322 -15.93 18.74 26.86
N VAL A 323 -16.35 17.49 27.02
CA VAL A 323 -16.61 16.91 28.35
C VAL A 323 -15.25 16.58 28.98
N SER A 324 -14.91 17.25 30.07
CA SER A 324 -13.71 16.90 30.85
C SER A 324 -13.95 15.54 31.51
N LEU A 325 -13.16 14.54 31.15
CA LEU A 325 -13.08 13.29 31.90
C LEU A 325 -12.31 13.57 33.20
N THR A 326 -13.04 14.01 34.23
CA THR A 326 -12.55 14.02 35.63
C THR A 326 -12.78 12.66 36.27
#